data_AF-A0A2V9QYV6-F1
#
_entry.id   AF-A0A2V9QYV6-F1
#
_cell.length_a   1.000
_cell.length_b   1.000
_cell.length_c   1.000
_cell.angle_alpha   90.00
_cell.angle_beta   90.00
_cell.angle_gamma   90.00
#
_symmetry.space_group_name_H-M   'P 1'
#
loop_
_entity.id
_entity.type
_entity.pdbx_description
1 polymer ?
#
loop_
_entity_poly.entity_id
_entity_poly.type
_entity_poly.pdbx_seq_one_letter_code
_entity_poly.pdbx_strand_id
1 'polypeptide(L)'
;MADHVIHISEAEAASNFADVLARVRAGAEVVIESGKLPVAVIHAPAPPRRTISECIALLPEDSTAVMDADFAKDVEAAIESHREPLEPPATEIALSVVTLIELAHGAARADTAQRKAKRQQLIQELLTALPIHPVTVPIALRVGQIDGENQAKGLRLPLADLLIGVTALELGYSVATGNLRHFQRIPGLSVMQL
;
A
#
# COMPACT_ATOMS: atom_id res chain seq x y z
N MET A 1 -7.13 13.58 -2.51
CA MET A 1 -6.81 15.01 -2.75
C MET A 1 -5.62 15.04 -3.69
N ALA A 2 -5.54 15.99 -4.62
CA ALA A 2 -4.49 15.97 -5.65
C ALA A 2 -3.11 16.18 -5.02
N ASP A 3 -2.21 15.20 -5.16
CA ASP A 3 -0.79 15.35 -4.85
C ASP A 3 -0.22 16.43 -5.77
N HIS A 4 -0.06 17.64 -5.23
CA HIS A 4 0.56 18.73 -5.95
C HIS A 4 2.08 18.59 -5.80
N VAL A 5 2.73 18.05 -6.84
CA VAL A 5 4.18 17.97 -6.90
C VAL A 5 4.73 19.38 -7.18
N ILE A 6 5.58 19.89 -6.29
CA ILE A 6 6.19 21.22 -6.37
C ILE A 6 7.68 21.04 -6.62
N HIS A 7 8.18 21.62 -7.71
CA HIS A 7 9.60 21.61 -8.04
C HIS A 7 10.25 22.91 -7.55
N ILE A 8 11.34 22.79 -6.80
CA ILE A 8 12.11 23.93 -6.28
C ILE A 8 13.61 23.72 -6.50
N SER A 9 14.37 24.80 -6.55
CA SER A 9 15.84 24.71 -6.62
C SER A 9 16.47 24.40 -5.26
N GLU A 10 17.71 23.88 -5.26
CA GLU A 10 18.53 23.77 -4.04
C GLU A 10 18.64 25.11 -3.28
N ALA A 11 18.77 26.22 -4.01
CA ALA A 11 18.88 27.55 -3.43
C ALA A 11 17.58 28.01 -2.74
N GLU A 12 16.41 27.67 -3.31
CA GLU A 12 15.11 27.94 -2.67
C GLU A 12 14.94 27.06 -1.42
N ALA A 13 15.26 25.78 -1.52
CA ALA A 13 15.18 24.86 -0.38
C ALA A 13 16.08 25.29 0.78
N ALA A 14 17.30 25.74 0.50
CA ALA A 14 18.26 26.20 1.49
C ALA A 14 17.89 27.56 2.10
N SER A 15 17.34 28.48 1.29
CA SER A 15 17.02 29.83 1.75
C SER A 15 15.74 29.89 2.60
N ASN A 16 14.80 28.95 2.42
CA ASN A 16 13.57 28.89 3.21
C ASN A 16 13.06 27.47 3.43
N PHE A 17 13.83 26.64 4.14
CA PHE A 17 13.43 25.26 4.43
C PHE A 17 12.13 25.16 5.26
N ALA A 18 11.79 26.18 6.05
CA ALA A 18 10.55 26.21 6.81
C ALA A 18 9.31 26.23 5.90
N ASP A 19 9.36 26.98 4.79
CA ASP A 19 8.28 27.03 3.81
C ASP A 19 8.17 25.70 3.03
N VAL A 20 9.30 25.07 2.70
CA VAL A 20 9.31 23.71 2.15
C VAL A 20 8.54 22.75 3.04
N LEU A 21 8.82 22.76 4.36
CA LEU A 21 8.09 21.92 5.31
C LEU A 21 6.62 22.32 5.47
N ALA A 22 6.28 23.60 5.32
CA ALA A 22 4.87 24.05 5.33
C ALA A 22 4.09 23.50 4.13
N ARG A 23 4.69 23.55 2.93
CA ARG A 23 4.13 22.95 1.71
C ARG A 23 3.93 21.44 1.87
N VAL A 24 4.92 20.75 2.43
CA VAL A 24 4.83 19.31 2.72
C VAL A 24 3.71 18.99 3.72
N ARG A 25 3.58 19.77 4.80
CA ARG A 25 2.47 19.62 5.77
C ARG A 25 1.10 19.92 5.17
N ALA A 26 1.04 20.75 4.14
CA ALA A 26 -0.17 21.01 3.37
C ALA A 26 -0.49 19.89 2.35
N GLY A 27 0.35 18.85 2.25
CA GLY A 27 0.14 17.68 1.38
C GLY A 27 0.86 17.75 0.04
N ALA A 28 1.80 18.68 -0.16
CA ALA A 28 2.63 18.70 -1.37
C ALA A 28 3.79 17.72 -1.28
N GLU A 29 4.13 17.08 -2.40
CA GLU A 29 5.44 16.45 -2.60
C GLU A 29 6.38 17.50 -3.18
N VAL A 30 7.51 17.76 -2.51
CA VAL A 30 8.47 18.76 -2.94
C VAL A 30 9.69 18.07 -3.54
N VAL A 31 9.93 18.31 -4.82
CA VAL A 31 11.11 17.85 -5.55
C VAL A 31 12.14 18.98 -5.57
N ILE A 32 13.29 18.75 -4.93
CA ILE A 32 14.42 19.67 -4.96
C ILE A 32 15.29 19.29 -6.17
N GLU A 33 15.61 20.27 -7.01
CA GLU A 33 16.33 20.09 -8.26
C GLU A 33 17.67 20.86 -8.30
N SER A 34 18.65 20.22 -8.92
CA SER A 34 19.90 20.83 -9.39
C SER A 34 19.84 20.98 -10.91
N GLY A 35 19.47 22.17 -11.38
CA GLY A 35 19.19 22.40 -12.80
C GLY A 35 17.93 21.66 -13.24
N LYS A 36 18.09 20.57 -14.02
CA LYS A 36 16.97 19.71 -14.48
C LYS A 36 16.96 18.34 -13.80
N LEU A 37 17.85 18.11 -12.85
CA LEU A 37 18.01 16.82 -12.18
C LEU A 37 17.38 16.90 -10.79
N PRO A 38 16.41 16.04 -10.45
CA PRO A 38 15.94 15.93 -9.08
C PRO A 38 17.06 15.37 -8.20
N VAL A 39 17.35 16.06 -7.09
CA VAL A 39 18.37 15.68 -6.11
C VAL A 39 17.78 15.22 -4.79
N ALA A 40 16.56 15.66 -4.44
CA ALA A 40 15.82 15.15 -3.29
C ALA A 40 14.31 15.24 -3.54
N VAL A 41 13.56 14.36 -2.89
CA VAL A 41 12.10 14.43 -2.80
C VAL A 41 11.74 14.46 -1.32
N ILE A 42 10.91 15.42 -0.94
CA ILE A 42 10.42 15.58 0.42
C ILE A 42 8.90 15.48 0.35
N HIS A 43 8.33 14.49 1.03
CA HIS A 43 6.90 14.34 1.19
C HIS A 43 6.58 14.13 2.67
N ALA A 44 5.31 14.22 3.04
CA ALA A 44 4.90 13.92 4.40
C ALA A 44 5.30 12.48 4.72
N PRO A 45 5.82 12.18 5.92
CA PRO A 45 6.05 10.81 6.31
C PRO A 45 4.73 10.04 6.18
N ALA A 46 4.80 8.79 5.72
CA ALA A 46 3.65 7.89 5.76
C ALA A 46 3.04 7.94 7.18
N PRO A 47 1.71 7.85 7.33
CA PRO A 47 1.08 7.90 8.64
C PRO A 47 1.77 6.90 9.58
N PRO A 48 1.85 7.22 10.89
CA PRO A 48 2.49 6.34 11.86
C PRO A 48 2.00 4.92 11.66
N ARG A 49 2.92 3.95 11.71
CA ARG A 49 2.55 2.55 11.60
C ARG A 49 1.57 2.25 12.73
N ARG A 50 0.38 1.79 12.35
CA ARG A 50 -0.69 1.45 13.28
C ARG A 50 -0.71 -0.06 13.47
N THR A 51 -0.96 -0.47 14.69
CA THR A 51 -1.32 -1.85 14.99
C THR A 51 -2.66 -2.19 14.35
N ILE A 52 -2.90 -3.48 14.08
CA ILE A 52 -4.20 -3.95 13.58
C ILE A 52 -5.36 -3.40 14.43
N SER A 53 -5.24 -3.40 15.76
CA SER A 53 -6.29 -2.90 16.67
C SER A 53 -6.56 -1.41 16.49
N GLU A 54 -5.54 -0.60 16.25
CA GLU A 54 -5.71 0.83 15.96
C GLU A 54 -6.32 1.05 14.57
N CYS A 55 -6.01 0.21 13.59
CA CYS A 55 -6.65 0.25 12.28
C CYS A 55 -8.14 -0.10 12.40
N ILE A 56 -8.48 -1.16 13.12
CA ILE A 56 -9.88 -1.58 13.37
C ILE A 56 -10.65 -0.48 14.10
N ALA A 57 -10.05 0.16 15.13
CA ALA A 57 -10.69 1.23 15.88
C ALA A 57 -10.94 2.52 15.08
N LEU A 58 -10.25 2.70 13.96
CA LEU A 58 -10.42 3.85 13.05
C LEU A 58 -11.42 3.58 11.93
N LEU A 59 -11.84 2.33 11.73
CA LEU A 59 -12.90 1.98 10.81
C LEU A 59 -14.25 2.37 11.46
N PRO A 60 -15.13 3.10 10.76
CA PRO A 60 -16.50 3.33 11.21
C PRO A 60 -17.21 2.03 11.64
N GLU A 61 -18.12 2.06 12.62
CA GLU A 61 -18.87 0.86 13.07
C GLU A 61 -19.62 0.14 11.93
N ASP A 62 -19.87 0.84 10.82
CA ASP A 62 -20.52 0.35 9.59
C ASP A 62 -19.53 0.04 8.43
N SER A 63 -18.22 0.13 8.68
CA SER A 63 -17.20 -0.12 7.65
C SER A 63 -16.98 -1.61 7.42
N THR A 64 -17.19 -2.04 6.17
CA THR A 64 -16.94 -3.42 5.71
C THR A 64 -15.59 -3.51 4.98
N ALA A 65 -14.57 -2.83 5.50
CA ALA A 65 -13.29 -2.62 4.84
C ALA A 65 -12.41 -3.85 4.81
N VAL A 66 -12.10 -4.35 3.60
CA VAL A 66 -11.41 -5.63 3.42
C VAL A 66 -10.46 -5.56 2.20
N MET A 67 -9.15 -5.75 2.42
CA MET A 67 -8.01 -5.75 1.47
C MET A 67 -7.70 -7.09 0.74
N ASP A 68 -7.78 -7.14 -0.60
CA ASP A 68 -7.69 -8.30 -1.55
C ASP A 68 -9.09 -8.69 -2.09
N ALA A 69 -9.21 -9.06 -3.37
CA ALA A 69 -10.46 -9.52 -3.99
C ALA A 69 -10.93 -10.90 -3.49
N ASP A 70 -10.00 -11.74 -3.05
CA ASP A 70 -10.28 -13.00 -2.34
C ASP A 70 -10.49 -12.73 -0.84
N PHE A 71 -9.66 -11.89 -0.19
CA PHE A 71 -9.94 -11.43 1.19
C PHE A 71 -11.30 -10.71 1.33
N ALA A 72 -11.73 -9.89 0.36
CA ALA A 72 -13.03 -9.22 0.33
C ALA A 72 -14.19 -10.21 0.50
N LYS A 73 -14.09 -11.38 -0.15
CA LYS A 73 -15.07 -12.46 -0.01
C LYS A 73 -14.89 -13.22 1.30
N ASP A 74 -13.65 -13.49 1.70
CA ASP A 74 -13.35 -14.27 2.90
C ASP A 74 -13.71 -13.51 4.18
N VAL A 75 -13.61 -12.19 4.21
CA VAL A 75 -14.06 -11.38 5.35
C VAL A 75 -15.54 -11.02 5.27
N GLU A 76 -16.16 -10.88 4.10
CA GLU A 76 -17.64 -10.90 4.03
C GLU A 76 -18.18 -12.20 4.66
N ALA A 77 -17.56 -13.34 4.34
CA ALA A 77 -17.89 -14.64 4.93
C ALA A 77 -17.49 -14.76 6.43
N ALA A 78 -16.38 -14.15 6.87
CA ALA A 78 -15.96 -14.13 8.26
C ALA A 78 -16.85 -13.23 9.13
N ILE A 79 -17.28 -12.07 8.62
CA ILE A 79 -18.24 -11.17 9.27
C ILE A 79 -19.62 -11.83 9.41
N GLU A 80 -20.06 -12.60 8.42
CA GLU A 80 -21.30 -13.37 8.51
C GLU A 80 -21.22 -14.55 9.49
N SER A 81 -20.02 -15.06 9.79
CA SER A 81 -19.84 -16.26 10.62
C SER A 81 -19.25 -16.03 12.01
N HIS A 82 -18.57 -14.91 12.27
CA HIS A 82 -17.84 -14.64 13.52
C HIS A 82 -18.21 -13.27 14.10
N ARG A 83 -18.81 -13.28 15.30
CA ARG A 83 -19.20 -12.10 16.08
C ARG A 83 -18.23 -11.74 17.20
N GLU A 84 -17.03 -12.29 17.22
CA GLU A 84 -16.02 -11.96 18.25
C GLU A 84 -14.91 -11.04 17.70
N PRO A 85 -14.42 -10.09 18.52
CA PRO A 85 -13.35 -9.19 18.11
C PRO A 85 -12.09 -9.98 17.78
N LEU A 86 -11.51 -9.71 16.62
CA LEU A 86 -10.11 -10.03 16.38
C LEU A 86 -9.31 -9.21 17.40
N GLU A 87 -8.79 -9.84 18.45
CA GLU A 87 -7.68 -9.28 19.23
C GLU A 87 -6.37 -9.86 18.68
N PRO A 88 -5.69 -9.17 17.76
CA PRO A 88 -4.37 -9.59 17.36
C PRO A 88 -3.29 -8.85 18.17
N PRO A 89 -2.12 -9.49 18.37
CA PRO A 89 -0.96 -8.82 18.96
C PRO A 89 -0.58 -7.60 18.12
N ALA A 90 0.07 -6.61 18.76
CA ALA A 90 0.51 -5.33 18.18
C ALA A 90 1.41 -5.51 16.94
N THR A 91 0.79 -5.80 15.80
CA THR A 91 1.45 -6.05 14.51
C THR A 91 1.17 -4.87 13.62
N GLU A 92 2.23 -4.20 13.16
CA GLU A 92 2.15 -3.08 12.22
C GLU A 92 1.61 -3.58 10.87
N ILE A 93 0.56 -2.96 10.35
CA ILE A 93 0.03 -3.25 9.00
C ILE A 93 0.47 -2.16 8.01
N ALA A 94 0.73 -2.56 6.77
CA ALA A 94 0.88 -1.66 5.63
C ALA A 94 0.16 -2.20 4.38
N LEU A 95 -0.07 -1.33 3.39
CA LEU A 95 -0.68 -1.67 2.11
C LEU A 95 0.32 -1.46 0.96
N SER A 96 0.40 -2.41 0.02
CA SER A 96 1.13 -2.20 -1.23
C SER A 96 0.35 -1.27 -2.16
N VAL A 97 1.03 -0.38 -2.87
CA VAL A 97 0.41 0.45 -3.93
C VAL A 97 -0.24 -0.40 -5.03
N VAL A 98 0.23 -1.63 -5.25
CA VAL A 98 -0.36 -2.55 -6.22
C VAL A 98 -1.76 -2.99 -5.78
N THR A 99 -1.94 -3.29 -4.49
CA THR A 99 -3.25 -3.58 -3.93
C THR A 99 -4.16 -2.35 -3.98
N LEU A 100 -3.62 -1.14 -3.79
CA LEU A 100 -4.38 0.09 -4.00
C LEU A 100 -4.87 0.25 -5.45
N ILE A 101 -4.06 -0.12 -6.44
CA ILE A 101 -4.45 -0.12 -7.87
C ILE A 101 -5.62 -1.09 -8.09
N GLU A 102 -5.57 -2.28 -7.51
CA GLU A 102 -6.65 -3.28 -7.64
C GLU A 102 -7.96 -2.80 -7.02
N LEU A 103 -7.90 -2.18 -5.83
CA LEU A 103 -9.05 -1.57 -5.17
C LEU A 103 -9.65 -0.44 -6.01
N ALA A 104 -8.80 0.46 -6.52
CA ALA A 104 -9.24 1.57 -7.38
C ALA A 104 -9.89 1.07 -8.68
N HIS A 105 -9.33 0.02 -9.28
CA HIS A 105 -9.92 -0.65 -10.44
C HIS A 105 -11.31 -1.23 -10.10
N GLY A 106 -11.45 -1.92 -8.96
CA GLY A 106 -12.72 -2.46 -8.49
C GLY A 106 -13.79 -1.40 -8.20
N ALA A 107 -13.37 -0.23 -7.70
CA ALA A 107 -14.25 0.94 -7.53
C ALA A 107 -14.69 1.50 -8.89
N ALA A 108 -13.78 1.64 -9.85
CA ALA A 108 -14.07 2.17 -11.18
C ALA A 108 -15.03 1.27 -11.98
N ARG A 109 -14.96 -0.06 -11.79
CA ARG A 109 -15.81 -1.04 -12.47
C ARG A 109 -17.12 -1.36 -11.76
N ALA A 110 -17.43 -0.70 -10.64
CA ALA A 110 -18.69 -0.94 -9.93
C ALA A 110 -19.91 -0.66 -10.83
N ASP A 111 -20.87 -1.58 -10.79
CA ASP A 111 -22.11 -1.57 -11.60
C ASP A 111 -23.20 -0.65 -11.03
N THR A 112 -23.12 -0.29 -9.75
CA THR A 112 -24.05 0.65 -9.11
C THR A 112 -23.32 1.82 -8.46
N ALA A 113 -23.98 2.98 -8.42
CA ALA A 113 -23.47 4.17 -7.75
C ALA A 113 -23.20 3.93 -6.26
N GLN A 114 -24.06 3.15 -5.59
CA GLN A 114 -23.89 2.80 -4.18
C GLN A 114 -22.64 1.95 -3.95
N ARG A 115 -22.40 0.92 -4.77
CA ARG A 115 -21.17 0.09 -4.66
C ARG A 115 -19.91 0.89 -4.97
N LYS A 116 -19.98 1.79 -5.95
CA LYS A 116 -18.88 2.72 -6.26
C LYS A 116 -18.54 3.60 -5.06
N ALA A 117 -19.54 4.25 -4.47
CA ALA A 117 -19.37 5.12 -3.31
C ALA A 117 -18.75 4.37 -2.11
N LYS A 118 -19.28 3.17 -1.80
CA LYS A 118 -18.75 2.32 -0.73
C LYS A 118 -17.28 1.94 -0.94
N ARG A 119 -16.90 1.56 -2.17
CA ARG A 119 -15.49 1.22 -2.49
C ARG A 119 -14.57 2.43 -2.47
N GLN A 120 -15.05 3.60 -2.90
CA GLN A 120 -14.27 4.85 -2.82
C GLN A 120 -14.06 5.28 -1.36
N GLN A 121 -15.09 5.13 -0.52
CA GLN A 121 -14.98 5.39 0.91
C GLN A 121 -13.96 4.47 1.56
N LEU A 122 -14.01 3.17 1.27
CA LEU A 122 -13.00 2.20 1.72
C LEU A 122 -11.57 2.63 1.35
N ILE A 123 -11.34 3.01 0.10
CA ILE A 123 -10.02 3.48 -0.34
C ILE A 123 -9.57 4.69 0.48
N GLN A 124 -10.46 5.65 0.74
CA GLN A 124 -10.13 6.83 1.54
C GLN A 124 -9.83 6.49 3.00
N GLU A 125 -10.57 5.55 3.59
CA GLU A 125 -10.31 5.03 4.93
C GLU A 125 -8.92 4.37 4.98
N LEU A 126 -8.58 3.49 4.03
CA LEU A 126 -7.27 2.82 3.97
C LEU A 126 -6.11 3.80 3.79
N LEU A 127 -6.25 4.79 2.90
CA LEU A 127 -5.23 5.84 2.71
C LEU A 127 -4.98 6.65 3.99
N THR A 128 -5.99 6.75 4.85
CA THR A 128 -5.90 7.46 6.13
C THR A 128 -5.37 6.54 7.24
N ALA A 129 -5.74 5.26 7.20
CA ALA A 129 -5.49 4.28 8.23
C ALA A 129 -4.10 3.63 8.14
N LEU A 130 -3.61 3.38 6.92
CA LEU A 130 -2.45 2.53 6.67
C LEU A 130 -1.33 3.28 5.92
N PRO A 131 -0.06 3.00 6.23
CA PRO A 131 1.04 3.38 5.35
C PRO A 131 0.93 2.63 4.02
N ILE A 132 1.03 3.38 2.91
CA ILE A 132 1.05 2.83 1.56
C ILE A 132 2.49 2.77 1.06
N HIS A 133 2.95 1.60 0.67
CA HIS A 133 4.31 1.41 0.16
C HIS A 133 4.34 1.42 -1.37
N PRO A 134 5.09 2.35 -1.99
CA PRO A 134 5.24 2.42 -3.44
C PRO A 134 6.19 1.33 -3.95
N VAL A 135 6.08 1.01 -5.24
CA VAL A 135 7.13 0.26 -5.95
C VAL A 135 8.23 1.24 -6.32
N THR A 136 9.38 1.10 -5.67
CA THR A 136 10.58 1.91 -5.93
C THR A 136 11.47 1.25 -6.99
N VAL A 137 12.47 1.98 -7.51
CA VAL A 137 13.45 1.41 -8.45
C VAL A 137 14.16 0.17 -7.89
N PRO A 138 14.67 0.16 -6.64
CA PRO A 138 15.24 -1.06 -6.04
C PRO A 138 14.26 -2.24 -6.02
N ILE A 139 12.99 -2.00 -5.63
CA ILE A 139 11.95 -3.05 -5.63
C ILE A 139 11.72 -3.57 -7.06
N ALA A 140 11.60 -2.68 -8.05
CA ALA A 140 11.37 -3.07 -9.44
C ALA A 140 12.52 -3.92 -10.01
N LEU A 141 13.77 -3.55 -9.73
CA LEU A 141 14.95 -4.32 -10.14
C LEU A 141 14.96 -5.70 -9.47
N ARG A 142 14.62 -5.76 -8.18
CA ARG A 142 14.52 -7.01 -7.43
C ARG A 142 13.43 -7.93 -7.97
N VAL A 143 12.27 -7.37 -8.31
CA VAL A 143 11.17 -8.08 -8.97
C VAL A 143 11.64 -8.70 -10.27
N GLY A 144 12.32 -7.93 -11.14
CA GLY A 144 12.84 -8.44 -12.41
C GLY A 144 13.87 -9.57 -12.23
N GLN A 145 14.75 -9.44 -11.23
CA GLN A 145 15.69 -10.50 -10.88
C GLN A 145 14.97 -11.79 -10.47
N ILE A 146 14.06 -11.71 -9.49
CA ILE A 146 13.34 -12.87 -8.96
C ILE A 146 12.45 -13.50 -10.05
N ASP A 147 11.80 -12.69 -10.89
CA ASP A 147 11.00 -13.19 -12.01
C ASP A 147 11.88 -13.98 -12.99
N GLY A 148 13.03 -13.44 -13.40
CA GLY A 148 13.96 -14.12 -14.30
C GLY A 148 14.46 -15.46 -13.72
N GLU A 149 14.83 -15.47 -12.44
CA GLU A 149 15.25 -16.68 -11.72
C GLU A 149 14.12 -17.72 -11.61
N ASN A 150 12.88 -17.27 -11.39
CA ASN A 150 11.70 -18.14 -11.31
C ASN A 150 11.35 -18.71 -12.69
N GLN A 151 11.36 -17.89 -13.74
CA GLN A 151 11.07 -18.34 -15.10
C GLN A 151 12.10 -19.36 -15.58
N ALA A 152 13.39 -19.20 -15.24
CA ALA A 152 14.42 -20.20 -15.53
C ALA A 152 14.14 -21.56 -14.87
N LYS A 153 13.38 -21.57 -13.76
CA LYS A 153 12.92 -22.77 -13.04
C LYS A 153 11.53 -23.25 -13.49
N GLY A 154 10.95 -22.65 -14.52
CA GLY A 154 9.60 -22.96 -15.00
C GLY A 154 8.48 -22.44 -14.11
N LEU A 155 8.78 -21.58 -13.14
CA LEU A 155 7.81 -20.94 -12.26
C LEU A 155 7.36 -19.62 -12.88
N ARG A 156 6.04 -19.47 -13.09
CA ARG A 156 5.43 -18.21 -13.51
C ARG A 156 4.51 -17.71 -12.41
N LEU A 157 4.75 -16.48 -11.98
CA LEU A 157 3.91 -15.76 -11.02
C LEU A 157 3.29 -14.54 -11.72
N PRO A 158 2.06 -14.15 -11.36
CA PRO A 158 1.51 -12.87 -11.79
C PRO A 158 2.42 -11.72 -11.35
N LEU A 159 2.61 -10.73 -12.22
CA LEU A 159 3.47 -9.57 -11.92
C LEU A 159 2.96 -8.80 -10.69
N ALA A 160 1.64 -8.70 -10.50
CA ALA A 160 1.04 -8.05 -9.34
C ALA A 160 1.44 -8.74 -8.03
N ASP A 161 1.27 -10.06 -7.95
CA ASP A 161 1.67 -10.85 -6.76
C ASP A 161 3.17 -10.75 -6.50
N LEU A 162 3.99 -10.74 -7.56
CA LEU A 162 5.43 -10.60 -7.41
C LEU A 162 5.81 -9.21 -6.89
N LEU A 163 5.18 -8.14 -7.38
CA LEU A 163 5.39 -6.78 -6.88
C LEU A 163 4.98 -6.66 -5.41
N ILE A 164 3.84 -7.23 -5.02
CA ILE A 164 3.37 -7.24 -3.62
C ILE A 164 4.36 -8.00 -2.74
N GLY A 165 4.69 -9.24 -3.11
CA GLY A 165 5.55 -10.10 -2.29
C GLY A 165 6.98 -9.60 -2.19
N VAL A 166 7.56 -9.05 -3.26
CA VAL A 166 8.91 -8.47 -3.22
C VAL A 166 8.92 -7.15 -2.44
N THR A 167 7.86 -6.33 -2.54
CA THR A 167 7.73 -5.14 -1.69
C THR A 167 7.72 -5.52 -0.20
N ALA A 168 6.95 -6.54 0.17
CA ALA A 168 6.91 -7.04 1.54
C ALA A 168 8.28 -7.57 1.99
N LEU A 169 8.93 -8.39 1.15
CA LEU A 169 10.26 -8.95 1.41
C LEU A 169 11.31 -7.87 1.68
N GLU A 170 11.42 -6.87 0.80
CA GLU A 170 12.42 -5.81 0.90
C GLU A 170 12.19 -4.89 2.11
N LEU A 171 10.94 -4.76 2.55
CA LEU A 171 10.56 -3.93 3.70
C LEU A 171 10.47 -4.70 5.01
N GLY A 172 10.73 -6.01 5.01
CA GLY A 172 10.68 -6.87 6.19
C GLY A 172 9.28 -7.19 6.70
N TYR A 173 8.24 -7.04 5.86
CA TYR A 173 6.88 -7.46 6.17
C TYR A 173 6.62 -8.91 5.77
N SER A 174 5.64 -9.51 6.44
CA SER A 174 4.97 -10.72 5.94
C SER A 174 3.81 -10.34 5.02
N VAL A 175 3.48 -11.18 4.05
CA VAL A 175 2.25 -11.04 3.27
C VAL A 175 1.12 -11.81 3.95
N ALA A 176 0.05 -11.11 4.32
CA ALA A 176 -1.21 -11.73 4.70
C ALA A 176 -2.05 -11.96 3.43
N THR A 177 -2.48 -13.19 3.16
CA THR A 177 -3.18 -13.53 1.91
C THR A 177 -4.02 -14.82 2.01
N GLY A 178 -5.15 -14.87 1.29
CA GLY A 178 -5.89 -16.10 1.05
C GLY A 178 -5.23 -17.02 0.00
N ASN A 179 -4.36 -16.49 -0.87
CA ASN A 179 -3.70 -17.25 -1.95
C ASN A 179 -2.24 -17.59 -1.61
N LEU A 180 -2.06 -18.46 -0.61
CA LEU A 180 -0.73 -18.90 -0.16
C LEU A 180 0.16 -19.45 -1.28
N ARG A 181 -0.44 -20.07 -2.31
CA ARG A 181 0.29 -20.79 -3.37
C ARG A 181 1.20 -19.89 -4.20
N HIS A 182 0.82 -18.63 -4.39
CA HIS A 182 1.59 -17.68 -5.18
C HIS A 182 2.76 -17.10 -4.36
N PHE A 183 2.48 -16.65 -3.15
CA PHE A 183 3.48 -15.98 -2.30
C PHE A 183 4.52 -16.92 -1.72
N GLN A 184 4.18 -18.19 -1.44
CA GLN A 184 5.14 -19.20 -0.99
C GLN A 184 6.24 -19.51 -2.02
N ARG A 185 6.06 -19.11 -3.28
CA ARG A 185 7.06 -19.29 -4.34
C ARG A 185 8.11 -18.17 -4.38
N ILE A 186 7.96 -17.14 -3.55
CA ILE A 186 8.92 -16.04 -3.42
C ILE A 186 9.93 -16.41 -2.33
N PRO A 187 11.21 -16.66 -2.65
CA PRO A 187 12.19 -17.11 -1.67
C PRO A 187 12.39 -16.08 -0.55
N GLY A 188 12.37 -16.55 0.70
CA GLY A 188 12.59 -15.71 1.89
C GLY A 188 11.38 -14.89 2.34
N LEU A 189 10.26 -14.93 1.61
CA LEU A 189 9.04 -14.23 2.01
C LEU A 189 8.29 -14.99 3.11
N SER A 190 8.01 -14.30 4.21
CA SER A 190 7.07 -14.78 5.23
C SER A 190 5.63 -14.55 4.77
N VAL A 191 4.78 -15.56 4.91
CA VAL A 191 3.38 -15.51 4.50
C VAL A 191 2.49 -15.91 5.68
N MET A 192 1.44 -15.15 5.93
CA MET A 192 0.40 -15.44 6.92
C MET A 192 -0.91 -15.73 6.20
N GLN A 193 -1.62 -16.77 6.64
CA GLN A 193 -2.95 -17.08 6.15
C GLN A 193 -3.97 -16.16 6.84
N LEU A 194 -4.87 -15.57 6.04
CA LEU A 194 -6.02 -14.79 6.51
C LEU A 194 -7.20 -15.71 6.84
#